data_AF-A0A176YG29-F1
#
_entry.id   AF-A0A176YG29-F1
#
_cell.length_a   1.000
_cell.length_b   1.000
_cell.length_c   1.000
_cell.angle_alpha   90.00
_cell.angle_beta   90.00
_cell.angle_gamma   90.00
#
_symmetry.space_group_name_H-M   'P 1'
#
loop_
_entity.id
_entity.type
_entity.pdbx_description
1 polymer ?
#
loop_
_entity_poly.entity_id
_entity_poly.type
_entity_poly.pdbx_seq_one_letter_code
_entity_poly.pdbx_strand_id
1 'polypeptide(L)'
;MSRPPLISRRLLLTGFWLAGTAIARAQVKRGTDQGIGGTGITRGDDHGIGGTGIVGVIQRFGSIYVNGERITYASDVPVRIDGDAASTKALRIGQLARVVATRQADGTLVTRNITIASEVSGPIESVKGNELTVLGQKVLSGGRESWRRAGTVVAVFGLRRTDGVIVASLVEQRGNAVPRVTGLVERSPDGLHIGGLKLNGVDPLLVGQRVQIEGSTSQGVMQASRTRIDDFSDLVGASRLSIEAYVQRAGANLQLGSGLVAHDGSRFGPAAGEARMVINGVFDRSRGLQVDSAQAVGQFPGSPAQSPGRSAPGAPGHAPGGSILHPQSGAPSPAGGPGAPGAPGTGSAPGPTPGPAPSGPGMPSGPGGMGSPGGPMGPGGGMGGGGFGGPGGGMGGGRR
;
A
#
# COMPACT_ATOMS: atom_id res chain seq x y z
N MET A 1 -56.89 33.64 -32.11
CA MET A 1 -56.04 33.22 -30.98
C MET A 1 -56.55 31.89 -30.45
N SER A 2 -55.84 30.79 -30.68
CA SER A 2 -56.15 29.48 -30.07
C SER A 2 -54.96 28.51 -30.26
N ARG A 3 -54.58 27.79 -29.20
CA ARG A 3 -53.62 26.66 -29.18
C ARG A 3 -54.41 25.37 -28.82
N PRO A 4 -53.75 24.20 -28.64
CA PRO A 4 -53.28 23.24 -29.63
C PRO A 4 -54.12 21.92 -29.55
N PRO A 5 -53.63 20.75 -30.01
CA PRO A 5 -53.01 19.83 -29.02
C PRO A 5 -51.83 18.97 -29.54
N LEU A 6 -51.24 18.21 -28.62
CA LEU A 6 -50.08 17.31 -28.79
C LEU A 6 -50.54 15.86 -29.05
N ILE A 7 -49.78 15.08 -29.83
CA ILE A 7 -49.85 13.60 -29.81
C ILE A 7 -48.44 12.99 -29.81
N SER A 8 -48.21 12.06 -28.88
CA SER A 8 -46.99 11.26 -28.71
C SER A 8 -46.98 10.05 -29.66
N ARG A 9 -45.79 9.67 -30.16
CA ARG A 9 -45.57 8.39 -30.87
C ARG A 9 -44.26 7.73 -30.43
N ARG A 10 -44.36 6.80 -29.47
CA ARG A 10 -43.37 5.74 -29.24
C ARG A 10 -43.79 4.47 -29.99
N LEU A 11 -42.79 3.67 -30.39
CA LEU A 11 -42.86 2.33 -31.00
C LEU A 11 -43.59 2.21 -32.36
N LEU A 12 -42.90 1.61 -33.34
CA LEU A 12 -43.43 0.54 -34.22
C LEU A 12 -42.28 -0.10 -35.04
N LEU A 13 -42.10 -1.41 -34.80
CA LEU A 13 -41.65 -2.48 -35.70
C LEU A 13 -40.23 -2.52 -36.34
N THR A 14 -39.54 -3.59 -35.91
CA THR A 14 -38.65 -4.51 -36.65
C THR A 14 -38.92 -4.72 -38.14
N GLY A 15 -37.85 -4.93 -38.92
CA GLY A 15 -37.87 -5.51 -40.27
C GLY A 15 -36.61 -6.34 -40.57
N PHE A 16 -36.79 -7.63 -40.84
CA PHE A 16 -35.73 -8.60 -41.20
C PHE A 16 -35.68 -8.71 -42.74
N TRP A 17 -34.51 -8.82 -43.35
CA TRP A 17 -34.39 -9.32 -44.74
C TRP A 17 -33.15 -10.18 -44.95
N LEU A 18 -33.36 -11.37 -45.49
CA LEU A 18 -32.31 -12.28 -45.96
C LEU A 18 -31.95 -11.94 -47.42
N ALA A 19 -30.66 -12.00 -47.74
CA ALA A 19 -30.19 -12.41 -49.06
C ALA A 19 -28.84 -13.10 -48.88
N GLY A 20 -28.65 -14.26 -49.49
CA GLY A 20 -27.39 -15.01 -49.40
C GLY A 20 -27.00 -15.60 -50.75
N THR A 21 -25.71 -15.92 -50.90
CA THR A 21 -25.24 -16.77 -52.00
C THR A 21 -24.01 -17.59 -51.60
N ALA A 22 -24.09 -18.87 -51.93
CA ALA A 22 -23.06 -19.92 -51.95
C ALA A 22 -21.99 -19.67 -53.04
N ILE A 23 -20.86 -20.39 -53.21
CA ILE A 23 -20.12 -21.48 -52.52
C ILE A 23 -18.68 -21.45 -53.10
N ALA A 24 -17.65 -21.81 -52.34
CA ALA A 24 -16.46 -22.50 -52.88
C ALA A 24 -15.69 -23.22 -51.77
N ARG A 25 -15.41 -24.52 -51.96
CA ARG A 25 -14.48 -25.30 -51.12
C ARG A 25 -13.21 -25.59 -51.93
N ALA A 26 -12.05 -25.51 -51.28
CA ALA A 26 -10.83 -26.17 -51.74
C ALA A 26 -10.23 -26.96 -50.56
N GLN A 27 -10.12 -28.28 -50.73
CA GLN A 27 -9.35 -29.15 -49.83
C GLN A 27 -7.95 -29.34 -50.43
N VAL A 28 -6.91 -29.25 -49.61
CA VAL A 28 -5.58 -29.79 -49.94
C VAL A 28 -5.17 -30.74 -48.81
N LYS A 29 -4.63 -31.90 -49.16
CA LYS A 29 -4.42 -33.04 -48.26
C LYS A 29 -2.93 -33.32 -48.08
N ARG A 30 -2.48 -33.31 -46.82
CA ARG A 30 -1.27 -33.92 -46.22
C ARG A 30 0.02 -33.97 -47.07
N GLY A 31 1.04 -33.26 -46.59
CA GLY A 31 2.41 -33.79 -46.57
C GLY A 31 2.67 -34.54 -45.26
N THR A 32 3.45 -35.62 -45.31
CA THR A 32 3.92 -36.38 -44.14
C THR A 32 5.26 -35.85 -43.65
N ASP A 33 5.44 -35.74 -42.34
CA ASP A 33 6.78 -35.83 -41.74
C ASP A 33 6.72 -36.57 -40.39
N GLN A 34 7.76 -37.34 -40.08
CA GLN A 34 7.89 -38.10 -38.84
C GLN A 34 8.85 -37.40 -37.88
N GLY A 35 8.29 -36.74 -36.87
CA GLY A 35 9.04 -36.25 -35.72
C GLY A 35 8.85 -37.14 -34.48
N ILE A 36 9.61 -38.24 -34.37
CA ILE A 36 9.82 -38.88 -33.06
C ILE A 36 10.99 -38.15 -32.38
N GLY A 37 10.67 -37.26 -31.45
CA GLY A 37 11.67 -36.50 -30.71
C GLY A 37 11.05 -35.73 -29.55
N GLY A 38 11.51 -36.01 -28.33
CA GLY A 38 10.96 -35.42 -27.11
C GLY A 38 10.33 -36.45 -26.18
N THR A 39 11.18 -37.30 -25.57
CA THR A 39 10.82 -37.92 -24.30
C THR A 39 10.47 -36.80 -23.32
N GLY A 40 9.21 -36.75 -22.89
CA GLY A 40 8.76 -35.74 -21.95
C GLY A 40 9.56 -35.84 -20.66
N ILE A 41 10.49 -34.90 -20.46
CA ILE A 41 11.08 -34.65 -19.15
C ILE A 41 9.89 -34.30 -18.26
N THR A 42 9.60 -35.18 -17.30
CA THR A 42 8.55 -34.95 -16.32
C THR A 42 8.83 -33.64 -15.61
N ARG A 43 7.88 -32.71 -15.66
CA ARG A 43 7.92 -31.42 -14.95
C ARG A 43 7.83 -31.66 -13.43
N GLY A 44 8.92 -32.15 -12.86
CA GLY A 44 9.35 -31.78 -11.52
C GLY A 44 10.20 -30.52 -11.66
N ASP A 45 9.97 -29.56 -10.77
CA ASP A 45 10.77 -28.35 -10.61
C ASP A 45 10.86 -27.45 -11.86
N ASP A 46 9.73 -26.78 -12.18
CA ASP A 46 9.74 -25.52 -12.93
C ASP A 46 10.51 -24.46 -12.11
N HIS A 47 11.84 -24.48 -12.17
CA HIS A 47 12.70 -23.36 -11.78
C HIS A 47 12.53 -22.23 -12.79
N GLY A 48 11.41 -21.51 -12.65
CA GLY A 48 11.04 -20.40 -13.50
C GLY A 48 12.15 -19.34 -13.59
N ILE A 49 12.64 -19.12 -14.81
CA ILE A 49 13.73 -18.16 -15.09
C ILE A 49 13.30 -16.70 -14.83
N GLY A 50 11.99 -16.41 -14.79
CA GLY A 50 11.46 -15.11 -14.40
C GLY A 50 11.27 -14.99 -12.89
N GLY A 51 11.62 -13.85 -12.30
CA GLY A 51 11.49 -13.61 -10.86
C GLY A 51 10.05 -13.51 -10.35
N THR A 52 9.90 -13.30 -9.06
CA THR A 52 8.63 -12.94 -8.42
C THR A 52 8.63 -11.44 -8.15
N GLY A 53 7.63 -10.71 -8.67
CA GLY A 53 7.36 -9.33 -8.33
C GLY A 53 6.62 -9.27 -7.00
N ILE A 54 7.26 -8.76 -5.97
CA ILE A 54 6.72 -8.70 -4.61
C ILE A 54 6.38 -7.25 -4.29
N VAL A 55 5.11 -7.01 -3.97
CA VAL A 55 4.56 -5.72 -3.53
C VAL A 55 4.00 -5.90 -2.13
N GLY A 56 4.43 -5.07 -1.18
CA GLY A 56 3.88 -5.10 0.18
C GLY A 56 4.70 -4.31 1.19
N VAL A 57 4.24 -4.28 2.44
CA VAL A 57 4.86 -3.47 3.48
C VAL A 57 6.15 -4.12 4.01
N ILE A 58 7.22 -3.34 4.21
CA ILE A 58 8.44 -3.79 4.89
C ILE A 58 8.12 -4.08 6.36
N GLN A 59 8.30 -5.33 6.78
CA GLN A 59 7.91 -5.81 8.11
C GLN A 59 9.05 -5.75 9.14
N ARG A 60 10.28 -6.04 8.72
CA ARG A 60 11.50 -6.09 9.56
C ARG A 60 12.78 -6.10 8.70
N PHE A 61 13.94 -5.96 9.34
CA PHE A 61 15.28 -5.88 8.72
C PHE A 61 16.20 -7.07 9.04
N GLY A 62 17.39 -7.09 8.43
CA GLY A 62 18.38 -8.17 8.42
C GLY A 62 18.62 -8.67 6.98
N SER A 63 17.52 -9.04 6.33
CA SER A 63 17.25 -8.70 4.93
C SER A 63 15.93 -7.88 4.94
N ILE A 64 15.36 -7.41 3.82
CA ILE A 64 13.98 -6.90 3.90
C ILE A 64 13.02 -8.09 3.98
N TYR A 65 12.03 -7.99 4.86
CA TYR A 65 10.94 -8.95 4.91
C TYR A 65 9.66 -8.29 4.40
N VAL A 66 9.08 -8.86 3.35
CA VAL A 66 7.89 -8.36 2.65
C VAL A 66 7.01 -9.56 2.36
N ASN A 67 5.71 -9.49 2.65
CA ASN A 67 4.75 -10.59 2.48
C ASN A 67 5.14 -11.88 3.24
N GLY A 68 5.97 -11.76 4.29
CA GLY A 68 6.56 -12.88 5.04
C GLY A 68 7.87 -13.43 4.45
N GLU A 69 8.14 -13.18 3.17
CA GLU A 69 9.34 -13.63 2.46
C GLU A 69 10.60 -12.86 2.87
N ARG A 70 11.75 -13.54 2.95
CA ARG A 70 13.06 -12.93 3.22
C ARG A 70 13.76 -12.60 1.91
N ILE A 71 13.93 -11.32 1.60
CA ILE A 71 14.49 -10.86 0.33
C ILE A 71 15.85 -10.19 0.58
N THR A 72 16.91 -10.87 0.19
CA THR A 72 18.30 -10.42 0.33
C THR A 72 18.68 -9.45 -0.79
N TYR A 73 19.55 -8.49 -0.47
CA TYR A 73 20.04 -7.47 -1.39
C TYR A 73 21.48 -7.08 -1.03
N ALA A 74 22.23 -6.61 -2.02
CA ALA A 74 23.59 -6.09 -1.80
C ALA A 74 23.56 -4.69 -1.16
N SER A 75 24.63 -4.28 -0.47
CA SER A 75 24.68 -3.00 0.25
C SER A 75 24.55 -1.77 -0.66
N ASP A 76 24.94 -1.92 -1.93
CA ASP A 76 24.91 -0.97 -3.04
C ASP A 76 23.69 -1.13 -3.95
N VAL A 77 22.70 -1.97 -3.58
CA VAL A 77 21.48 -2.15 -4.38
C VAL A 77 20.84 -0.78 -4.69
N PRO A 78 20.47 -0.50 -5.94
CA PRO A 78 19.69 0.67 -6.29
C PRO A 78 18.39 0.72 -5.48
N VAL A 79 18.17 1.85 -4.80
CA VAL A 79 16.91 2.16 -4.11
C VAL A 79 16.30 3.41 -4.75
N ARG A 80 14.99 3.36 -5.02
CA ARG A 80 14.21 4.55 -5.42
C ARG A 80 13.08 4.76 -4.43
N ILE A 81 12.92 5.96 -3.90
CA ILE A 81 11.77 6.33 -3.06
C ILE A 81 10.97 7.37 -3.83
N ASP A 82 9.71 7.08 -4.13
CA ASP A 82 8.81 7.96 -4.91
C ASP A 82 9.37 8.37 -6.28
N GLY A 83 10.28 7.55 -6.83
CA GLY A 83 10.96 7.80 -8.09
C GLY A 83 12.28 8.55 -7.98
N ASP A 84 12.69 9.01 -6.79
CA ASP A 84 14.00 9.66 -6.54
C ASP A 84 15.03 8.65 -6.04
N ALA A 85 16.30 8.85 -6.39
CA ALA A 85 17.38 7.95 -5.97
C ALA A 85 17.67 8.07 -4.46
N ALA A 86 17.75 6.93 -3.78
CA ALA A 86 17.98 6.84 -2.35
C ALA A 86 19.05 5.78 -2.02
N SER A 87 19.46 5.71 -0.76
CA SER A 87 20.32 4.62 -0.26
C SER A 87 19.50 3.61 0.54
N THR A 88 20.05 2.41 0.71
CA THR A 88 19.53 1.37 1.63
C THR A 88 19.30 1.89 3.05
N LYS A 89 20.06 2.89 3.51
CA LYS A 89 19.88 3.56 4.80
C LYS A 89 18.60 4.40 4.92
N ALA A 90 17.88 4.65 3.82
CA ALA A 90 16.59 5.35 3.81
C ALA A 90 15.38 4.40 3.94
N LEU A 91 15.59 3.07 3.85
CA LEU A 91 14.54 2.08 4.04
C LEU A 91 14.02 2.10 5.49
N ARG A 92 12.70 1.96 5.68
CA ARG A 92 12.03 1.89 6.99
C ARG A 92 11.00 0.78 7.04
N ILE A 93 10.80 0.19 8.23
CA ILE A 93 9.63 -0.66 8.50
C ILE A 93 8.37 0.19 8.29
N GLY A 94 7.36 -0.38 7.64
CA GLY A 94 6.12 0.31 7.31
C GLY A 94 6.11 1.04 5.96
N GLN A 95 7.24 1.14 5.25
CA GLN A 95 7.25 1.57 3.84
C GLN A 95 6.66 0.49 2.92
N LEU A 96 5.96 0.90 1.85
CA LEU A 96 5.45 0.00 0.82
C LEU A 96 6.55 -0.25 -0.22
N ALA A 97 7.10 -1.46 -0.24
CA ALA A 97 8.15 -1.88 -1.15
C ALA A 97 7.59 -2.60 -2.37
N ARG A 98 8.33 -2.46 -3.49
CA ARG A 98 8.15 -3.17 -4.75
C ARG A 98 9.51 -3.65 -5.22
N VAL A 99 9.63 -4.95 -5.43
CA VAL A 99 10.90 -5.61 -5.79
C VAL A 99 10.64 -6.76 -6.74
N VAL A 100 11.57 -6.99 -7.68
CA VAL A 100 11.65 -8.27 -8.39
C VAL A 100 12.68 -9.12 -7.68
N ALA A 101 12.27 -10.27 -7.15
CA ALA A 101 13.12 -11.20 -6.43
C ALA A 101 13.32 -12.48 -7.25
N THR A 102 14.57 -12.88 -7.49
CA THR A 102 14.94 -14.12 -8.16
C THR A 102 15.39 -15.14 -7.12
N ARG A 103 14.83 -16.35 -7.14
CA ARG A 103 15.27 -17.44 -6.29
C ARG A 103 16.61 -17.98 -6.79
N GLN A 104 17.60 -18.03 -5.93
CA GLN A 104 18.92 -18.62 -6.18
C GLN A 104 18.87 -20.15 -5.94
N ALA A 105 19.92 -20.86 -6.34
CA ALA A 105 20.00 -22.32 -6.22
C ALA A 105 20.01 -22.83 -4.77
N ASP A 106 20.41 -21.99 -3.80
CA ASP A 106 20.32 -22.26 -2.35
C ASP A 106 18.91 -22.01 -1.78
N GLY A 107 17.95 -21.62 -2.62
CA GLY A 107 16.60 -21.25 -2.24
C GLY A 107 16.42 -19.78 -1.80
N THR A 108 17.50 -19.00 -1.66
CA THR A 108 17.44 -17.60 -1.21
C THR A 108 16.77 -16.70 -2.26
N LEU A 109 15.84 -15.84 -1.85
CA LEU A 109 15.32 -14.77 -2.70
C LEU A 109 16.28 -13.58 -2.69
N VAL A 110 16.74 -13.16 -3.87
CA VAL A 110 17.65 -12.01 -4.05
C VAL A 110 17.02 -10.98 -4.97
N THR A 111 17.11 -9.70 -4.63
CA THR A 111 16.68 -8.59 -5.52
C THR A 111 17.84 -7.70 -5.95
N ARG A 112 17.67 -7.03 -7.09
CA ARG A 112 18.65 -6.12 -7.73
C ARG A 112 18.18 -4.65 -7.79
N ASN A 113 16.96 -4.33 -7.35
CA ASN A 113 16.44 -2.97 -7.25
C ASN A 113 15.32 -2.94 -6.22
N ILE A 114 15.22 -1.87 -5.42
CA ILE A 114 14.13 -1.66 -4.47
C ILE A 114 13.43 -0.34 -4.77
N THR A 115 12.17 -0.42 -5.19
CA THR A 115 11.30 0.75 -5.32
C THR A 115 10.42 0.86 -4.07
N ILE A 116 10.31 2.05 -3.50
CA ILE A 116 9.40 2.41 -2.41
C ILE A 116 8.39 3.42 -2.94
N ALA A 117 7.11 3.23 -2.65
CA ALA A 117 6.02 4.09 -3.14
C ALA A 117 5.15 4.60 -1.99
N SER A 118 4.98 5.92 -1.88
CA SER A 118 3.96 6.54 -1.04
C SER A 118 2.60 6.59 -1.76
N GLU A 119 1.51 6.46 -0.98
CA GLU A 119 0.15 6.71 -1.49
C GLU A 119 -0.11 8.21 -1.63
N VAL A 120 0.48 9.03 -0.74
CA VAL A 120 0.39 10.49 -0.78
C VAL A 120 1.57 11.14 -0.05
N SER A 121 2.07 12.26 -0.57
CA SER A 121 3.07 13.11 0.07
C SER A 121 2.67 14.58 -0.07
N GLY A 122 2.50 15.29 1.05
CA GLY A 122 2.04 16.67 1.06
C GLY A 122 1.71 17.18 2.47
N PRO A 123 1.20 18.42 2.60
CA PRO A 123 0.74 18.95 3.89
C PRO A 123 -0.48 18.19 4.41
N ILE A 124 -0.50 17.94 5.72
CA ILE A 124 -1.72 17.57 6.44
C ILE A 124 -2.71 18.73 6.35
N GLU A 125 -3.93 18.45 5.90
CA GLU A 125 -5.04 19.39 5.81
C GLU A 125 -5.87 19.38 7.10
N SER A 126 -6.11 18.19 7.66
CA SER A 126 -6.86 18.03 8.93
C SER A 126 -6.42 16.80 9.73
N VAL A 127 -6.70 16.82 11.03
CA VAL A 127 -6.44 15.71 11.97
C VAL A 127 -7.68 15.51 12.84
N LYS A 128 -8.21 14.28 12.89
CA LYS A 128 -9.42 13.90 13.62
C LYS A 128 -9.23 12.54 14.28
N GLY A 129 -8.72 12.53 15.51
CA GLY A 129 -8.40 11.29 16.22
C GLY A 129 -7.32 10.48 15.49
N ASN A 130 -7.68 9.31 14.97
CA ASN A 130 -6.81 8.44 14.17
C ASN A 130 -6.94 8.67 12.64
N GLU A 131 -7.70 9.67 12.19
CA GLU A 131 -7.79 10.05 10.78
C GLU A 131 -6.96 11.31 10.51
N LEU A 132 -6.14 11.28 9.46
CA LEU A 132 -5.51 12.44 8.84
C LEU A 132 -6.16 12.69 7.48
N THR A 133 -6.23 13.95 7.05
CA THR A 133 -6.45 14.31 5.65
C THR A 133 -5.15 14.87 5.08
N VAL A 134 -4.68 14.33 3.96
CA VAL A 134 -3.45 14.78 3.28
C VAL A 134 -3.75 14.85 1.78
N LEU A 135 -3.67 16.03 1.16
CA LEU A 135 -4.03 16.25 -0.26
C LEU A 135 -5.38 15.58 -0.62
N GLY A 136 -6.46 15.90 0.08
CA GLY A 136 -7.79 15.30 -0.10
C GLY A 136 -7.90 13.79 0.18
N GLN A 137 -6.82 13.11 0.56
CA GLN A 137 -6.82 11.68 0.87
C GLN A 137 -7.14 11.45 2.36
N LYS A 138 -8.09 10.55 2.64
CA LYS A 138 -8.32 10.05 4.01
C LYS A 138 -7.27 9.00 4.37
N VAL A 139 -6.61 9.20 5.50
CA VAL A 139 -5.55 8.32 6.00
C VAL A 139 -5.89 7.87 7.41
N LEU A 140 -6.11 6.58 7.61
CA LEU A 140 -6.16 5.98 8.94
C LEU A 140 -4.73 5.75 9.44
N SER A 141 -4.34 6.48 10.48
CA SER A 141 -3.03 6.39 11.11
C SER A 141 -3.19 6.57 12.62
N GLY A 142 -2.97 5.50 13.40
CA GLY A 142 -2.90 5.61 14.86
C GLY A 142 -1.63 6.33 15.31
N GLY A 143 -1.71 7.15 16.35
CA GLY A 143 -0.57 7.83 16.96
C GLY A 143 -0.93 9.15 17.65
N ARG A 144 0.06 9.76 18.31
CA ARG A 144 -0.07 10.99 19.14
C ARG A 144 1.14 11.94 19.01
N GLU A 145 1.92 11.78 17.94
CA GLU A 145 3.14 12.55 17.67
C GLU A 145 2.80 14.05 17.50
N SER A 146 3.60 14.93 18.10
CA SER A 146 3.34 16.38 18.14
C SER A 146 3.34 17.08 16.78
N TRP A 147 3.89 16.45 15.74
CA TRP A 147 3.85 16.92 14.36
C TRP A 147 2.51 16.65 13.66
N ARG A 148 1.60 15.84 14.24
CA ARG A 148 0.27 15.54 13.70
C ARG A 148 -0.68 16.73 13.85
N ARG A 149 -0.48 17.73 13.01
CA ARG A 149 -1.26 18.97 12.92
C ARG A 149 -1.28 19.45 11.48
N ALA A 150 -2.29 20.26 11.14
CA ALA A 150 -2.39 20.84 9.81
C ALA A 150 -1.14 21.67 9.43
N GLY A 151 -0.79 21.66 8.15
CA GLY A 151 0.41 22.32 7.60
C GLY A 151 1.69 21.50 7.67
N THR A 152 1.80 20.48 8.53
CA THR A 152 2.97 19.59 8.54
C THR A 152 3.04 18.78 7.24
N VAL A 153 4.14 18.85 6.51
CA VAL A 153 4.36 18.03 5.31
C VAL A 153 4.77 16.60 5.72
N VAL A 154 4.10 15.60 5.15
CA VAL A 154 4.32 14.19 5.44
C VAL A 154 4.32 13.35 4.16
N ALA A 155 5.02 12.22 4.18
CA ALA A 155 4.86 11.13 3.23
C ALA A 155 4.12 9.97 3.93
N VAL A 156 3.09 9.43 3.29
CA VAL A 156 2.22 8.36 3.82
C VAL A 156 2.46 7.09 3.03
N PHE A 157 2.96 6.06 3.72
CA PHE A 157 3.11 4.71 3.21
C PHE A 157 2.05 3.81 3.86
N GLY A 158 1.45 2.93 3.07
CA GLY A 158 0.33 2.13 3.53
C GLY A 158 -0.30 1.33 2.41
N LEU A 159 -1.45 0.75 2.70
CA LEU A 159 -2.29 0.08 1.71
C LEU A 159 -3.62 0.80 1.63
N ARG A 160 -4.05 1.11 0.41
CA ARG A 160 -5.37 1.67 0.16
C ARG A 160 -6.44 0.57 0.22
N ARG A 161 -7.60 0.91 0.77
CA ARG A 161 -8.83 0.12 0.81
C ARG A 161 -9.66 0.33 -0.45
N THR A 162 -10.62 -0.55 -0.73
CA THR A 162 -11.52 -0.43 -1.90
C THR A 162 -12.47 0.76 -1.80
N ASP A 163 -12.67 1.32 -0.60
CA ASP A 163 -13.36 2.60 -0.38
C ASP A 163 -12.45 3.85 -0.52
N GLY A 164 -11.21 3.67 -0.97
CA GLY A 164 -10.24 4.72 -1.21
C GLY A 164 -9.48 5.21 0.03
N VAL A 165 -9.82 4.76 1.24
CA VAL A 165 -9.12 5.13 2.48
C VAL A 165 -7.74 4.47 2.55
N ILE A 166 -6.70 5.23 2.87
CA ILE A 166 -5.34 4.70 3.05
C ILE A 166 -5.19 4.22 4.51
N VAL A 167 -4.88 2.95 4.73
CA VAL A 167 -4.41 2.49 6.05
C VAL A 167 -2.89 2.62 6.09
N ALA A 168 -2.41 3.60 6.85
CA ALA A 168 -0.99 3.89 6.94
C ALA A 168 -0.24 2.84 7.78
N SER A 169 0.80 2.25 7.19
CA SER A 169 1.81 1.47 7.91
C SER A 169 3.00 2.32 8.36
N LEU A 170 3.20 3.49 7.75
CA LEU A 170 4.14 4.51 8.19
C LEU A 170 3.71 5.90 7.71
N VAL A 171 3.85 6.91 8.58
CA VAL A 171 3.75 8.32 8.20
C VAL A 171 5.06 9.00 8.60
N GLU A 172 5.79 9.51 7.62
CA GLU A 172 7.08 10.17 7.83
C GLU A 172 6.93 11.68 7.66
N GLN A 173 7.35 12.47 8.66
CA GLN A 173 7.48 13.91 8.50
C GLN A 173 8.57 14.25 7.47
N ARG A 174 8.28 15.18 6.55
CA ARG A 174 9.21 15.70 5.54
C ARG A 174 9.35 17.21 5.70
N GLY A 175 10.56 17.74 5.46
CA GLY A 175 10.83 19.18 5.59
C GLY A 175 10.32 20.00 4.40
N ASN A 176 10.63 19.52 3.19
CA ASN A 176 10.06 19.99 1.94
C ASN A 176 9.89 18.77 1.03
N ALA A 177 8.74 18.65 0.37
CA ALA A 177 8.43 17.56 -0.56
C ALA A 177 7.47 18.08 -1.62
N VAL A 178 7.69 17.68 -2.89
CA VAL A 178 6.75 17.99 -3.97
C VAL A 178 5.41 17.31 -3.65
N PRO A 179 4.27 18.05 -3.67
CA PRO A 179 2.96 17.46 -3.54
C PRO A 179 2.74 16.34 -4.55
N ARG A 180 2.47 15.14 -4.03
CA ARG A 180 2.34 13.90 -4.79
C ARG A 180 1.13 13.12 -4.29
N VAL A 181 0.35 12.55 -5.20
CA VAL A 181 -0.72 11.59 -4.87
C VAL A 181 -0.64 10.40 -5.82
N THR A 182 -0.92 9.20 -5.30
CA THR A 182 -1.04 7.98 -6.09
C THR A 182 -2.43 7.37 -5.86
N GLY A 183 -3.18 7.09 -6.92
CA GLY A 183 -4.56 6.55 -6.81
C GLY A 183 -5.26 6.41 -8.15
N LEU A 184 -6.50 5.91 -8.14
CA LEU A 184 -7.36 5.81 -9.32
C LEU A 184 -7.87 7.20 -9.74
N VAL A 185 -7.74 7.54 -11.02
CA VAL A 185 -8.40 8.74 -11.57
C VAL A 185 -9.88 8.45 -11.73
N GLU A 186 -10.70 9.23 -11.07
CA GLU A 186 -12.16 9.16 -11.13
C GLU A 186 -12.71 10.43 -11.78
N ARG A 187 -13.95 10.37 -12.29
CA ARG A 187 -14.63 11.49 -12.93
C ARG A 187 -15.94 11.79 -12.21
N SER A 188 -16.08 13.03 -11.76
CA SER A 188 -17.30 13.62 -11.20
C SER A 188 -17.83 14.74 -12.11
N PRO A 189 -19.04 15.26 -11.86
CA PRO A 189 -19.57 16.42 -12.60
C PRO A 189 -18.69 17.68 -12.52
N ASP A 190 -17.88 17.82 -11.47
CA ASP A 190 -17.00 18.96 -11.26
C ASP A 190 -15.57 18.78 -11.79
N GLY A 191 -15.18 17.59 -12.27
CA GLY A 191 -13.88 17.37 -12.92
C GLY A 191 -13.31 15.95 -12.77
N LEU A 192 -11.99 15.86 -12.89
CA LEU A 192 -11.22 14.66 -12.56
C LEU A 192 -10.74 14.75 -11.11
N HIS A 193 -10.70 13.64 -10.39
CA HIS A 193 -10.21 13.59 -9.01
C HIS A 193 -9.47 12.28 -8.70
N ILE A 194 -8.72 12.27 -7.60
CA ILE A 194 -8.27 11.05 -6.89
C ILE A 194 -8.75 11.21 -5.45
N GLY A 195 -9.71 10.39 -5.01
CA GLY A 195 -10.36 10.58 -3.72
C GLY A 195 -10.94 12.00 -3.59
N GLY A 196 -10.65 12.71 -2.49
CA GLY A 196 -11.11 14.09 -2.29
C GLY A 196 -10.32 15.19 -3.01
N LEU A 197 -9.31 14.85 -3.82
CA LEU A 197 -8.44 15.84 -4.48
C LEU A 197 -8.82 16.05 -5.94
N LYS A 198 -9.21 17.27 -6.29
CA LYS A 198 -9.51 17.66 -7.68
C LYS A 198 -8.23 17.86 -8.49
N LEU A 199 -8.25 17.49 -9.75
CA LEU A 199 -7.10 17.45 -10.64
C LEU A 199 -7.28 18.38 -11.85
N ASN A 200 -6.28 19.21 -12.12
CA ASN A 200 -6.14 20.02 -13.33
C ASN A 200 -4.91 19.57 -14.13
N GLY A 201 -4.98 19.63 -15.46
CA GLY A 201 -3.85 19.27 -16.33
C GLY A 201 -3.60 17.76 -16.50
N VAL A 202 -4.58 16.93 -16.13
CA VAL A 202 -4.54 15.46 -16.28
C VAL A 202 -5.35 15.05 -17.51
N ASP A 203 -4.80 14.12 -18.30
CA ASP A 203 -5.49 13.58 -19.48
C ASP A 203 -6.77 12.82 -19.05
N PRO A 204 -7.97 13.19 -19.56
CA PRO A 204 -9.20 12.49 -19.25
C PRO A 204 -9.29 11.03 -19.75
N LEU A 205 -8.35 10.56 -20.58
CA LEU A 205 -8.21 9.15 -20.96
C LEU A 205 -7.63 8.28 -19.82
N LEU A 206 -7.11 8.90 -18.75
CA LEU A 206 -6.60 8.19 -17.58
C LEU A 206 -7.70 7.78 -16.57
N VAL A 207 -8.97 8.15 -16.81
CA VAL A 207 -10.09 7.74 -15.94
C VAL A 207 -10.17 6.22 -15.85
N GLY A 208 -10.27 5.70 -14.62
CA GLY A 208 -10.22 4.27 -14.30
C GLY A 208 -8.81 3.69 -14.20
N GLN A 209 -7.76 4.45 -14.53
CA GLN A 209 -6.37 4.02 -14.36
C GLN A 209 -5.81 4.49 -13.03
N ARG A 210 -4.93 3.68 -12.43
CA ARG A 210 -4.13 4.11 -11.28
C ARG A 210 -2.95 4.94 -11.79
N VAL A 211 -2.76 6.12 -11.23
CA VAL A 211 -1.69 7.04 -11.62
C VAL A 211 -1.01 7.62 -10.39
N GLN A 212 0.22 8.06 -10.59
CA GLN A 212 0.97 8.92 -9.69
C GLN A 212 1.06 10.32 -10.32
N ILE A 213 0.66 11.33 -9.57
CA ILE A 213 0.68 12.74 -10.00
C ILE A 213 1.60 13.53 -9.07
N GLU A 214 2.48 14.33 -9.65
CA GLU A 214 3.30 15.35 -9.00
C GLU A 214 2.82 16.73 -9.47
N GLY A 215 2.82 17.74 -8.59
CA GLY A 215 2.37 19.07 -8.96
C GLY A 215 2.40 20.10 -7.84
N SER A 216 1.74 21.23 -8.06
CA SER A 216 1.41 22.20 -7.02
C SER A 216 -0.04 22.01 -6.56
N THR A 217 -0.30 22.21 -5.27
CA THR A 217 -1.66 22.19 -4.71
C THR A 217 -2.06 23.59 -4.26
N SER A 218 -3.31 23.97 -4.51
CA SER A 218 -3.93 25.17 -3.97
C SER A 218 -5.43 24.93 -3.80
N GLN A 219 -5.98 25.28 -2.63
CA GLN A 219 -7.42 25.20 -2.34
C GLN A 219 -8.07 23.82 -2.64
N GLY A 220 -7.36 22.72 -2.39
CA GLY A 220 -7.85 21.35 -2.65
C GLY A 220 -7.82 20.93 -4.13
N VAL A 221 -7.19 21.72 -4.99
CA VAL A 221 -6.95 21.41 -6.41
C VAL A 221 -5.46 21.20 -6.63
N MET A 222 -5.09 20.07 -7.25
CA MET A 222 -3.73 19.81 -7.72
C MET A 222 -3.61 20.19 -9.20
N GLN A 223 -2.71 21.11 -9.50
CA GLN A 223 -2.25 21.39 -10.86
C GLN A 223 -1.11 20.42 -11.18
N ALA A 224 -1.39 19.41 -12.01
CA ALA A 224 -0.41 18.42 -12.41
C ALA A 224 0.74 19.06 -13.19
N SER A 225 1.98 18.75 -12.79
CA SER A 225 3.21 19.05 -13.54
C SER A 225 3.82 17.80 -14.16
N ARG A 226 3.58 16.64 -13.56
CA ARG A 226 3.94 15.32 -14.10
C ARG A 226 2.89 14.30 -13.69
N THR A 227 2.49 13.47 -14.63
CA THR A 227 1.60 12.32 -14.43
C THR A 227 2.30 11.06 -14.94
N ARG A 228 2.21 9.97 -14.18
CA ARG A 228 2.75 8.65 -14.53
C ARG A 228 1.69 7.59 -14.25
N ILE A 229 1.53 6.62 -15.14
CA ILE A 229 0.66 5.47 -14.88
C ILE A 229 1.36 4.58 -13.85
N ASP A 230 0.63 4.10 -12.86
CA ASP A 230 1.13 3.18 -11.83
C ASP A 230 0.69 1.75 -12.16
N ASP A 231 1.29 1.18 -13.22
CA ASP A 231 0.97 -0.14 -13.81
C ASP A 231 1.90 -1.27 -13.37
N PHE A 232 2.66 -1.06 -12.29
CA PHE A 232 3.73 -1.98 -11.83
C PHE A 232 4.83 -2.25 -12.87
N SER A 233 5.08 -1.32 -13.81
CA SER A 233 6.21 -1.37 -14.74
C SER A 233 7.60 -1.40 -14.07
N ASP A 234 7.69 -1.14 -12.76
CA ASP A 234 8.89 -1.37 -11.96
C ASP A 234 9.14 -2.85 -11.61
N LEU A 235 8.20 -3.75 -11.92
CA LEU A 235 8.29 -5.20 -11.74
C LEU A 235 8.66 -5.98 -13.02
N VAL A 236 9.22 -5.32 -14.04
CA VAL A 236 9.67 -5.98 -15.28
C VAL A 236 10.66 -7.11 -14.98
N GLY A 237 10.44 -8.27 -15.61
CA GLY A 237 11.19 -9.50 -15.35
C GLY A 237 10.55 -10.43 -14.31
N ALA A 238 9.46 -10.00 -13.66
CA ALA A 238 8.61 -10.88 -12.88
C ALA A 238 7.74 -11.78 -13.79
N SER A 239 7.77 -13.09 -13.56
CA SER A 239 6.83 -14.06 -14.14
C SER A 239 5.61 -14.31 -13.24
N ARG A 240 5.76 -14.07 -11.94
CA ARG A 240 4.76 -14.25 -10.89
C ARG A 240 4.67 -13.00 -10.03
N LEU A 241 3.54 -12.77 -9.40
CA LEU A 241 3.33 -11.69 -8.44
C LEU A 241 3.01 -12.24 -7.04
N SER A 242 3.40 -11.47 -6.03
CA SER A 242 2.92 -11.56 -4.64
C SER A 242 2.56 -10.15 -4.18
N ILE A 243 1.27 -9.85 -4.04
CA ILE A 243 0.77 -8.50 -3.75
C ILE A 243 0.03 -8.51 -2.41
N GLU A 244 0.53 -7.74 -1.45
CA GLU A 244 -0.21 -7.40 -0.25
C GLU A 244 -1.16 -6.22 -0.54
N ALA A 245 -2.45 -6.41 -0.29
CA ALA A 245 -3.48 -5.40 -0.53
C ALA A 245 -4.66 -5.57 0.44
N TYR A 246 -5.49 -4.55 0.56
CA TYR A 246 -6.88 -4.75 0.95
C TYR A 246 -7.67 -5.21 -0.27
N VAL A 247 -8.52 -6.21 -0.05
CA VAL A 247 -9.20 -6.97 -1.11
C VAL A 247 -10.67 -7.13 -0.76
N GLN A 248 -11.53 -6.88 -1.74
CA GLN A 248 -12.97 -7.13 -1.68
C GLN A 248 -13.40 -8.06 -2.82
N ARG A 249 -14.35 -8.96 -2.58
CA ARG A 249 -14.90 -9.82 -3.65
C ARG A 249 -15.91 -9.06 -4.50
N ALA A 250 -15.69 -9.08 -5.82
CA ALA A 250 -16.57 -8.51 -6.84
C ALA A 250 -16.98 -9.63 -7.82
N GLY A 251 -18.00 -10.41 -7.46
CA GLY A 251 -18.44 -11.58 -8.24
C GLY A 251 -17.37 -12.68 -8.28
N ALA A 252 -16.92 -13.01 -9.50
CA ALA A 252 -15.82 -13.96 -9.75
C ALA A 252 -14.42 -13.33 -9.61
N ASN A 253 -14.34 -12.01 -9.43
CA ASN A 253 -13.09 -11.27 -9.33
C ASN A 253 -12.84 -10.81 -7.89
N LEU A 254 -11.58 -10.45 -7.63
CA LEU A 254 -11.13 -9.73 -6.45
C LEU A 254 -10.73 -8.33 -6.87
N GLN A 255 -11.33 -7.32 -6.25
CA GLN A 255 -10.94 -5.93 -6.40
C GLN A 255 -9.95 -5.58 -5.30
N LEU A 256 -8.74 -5.18 -5.68
CA LEU A 256 -7.73 -4.68 -4.75
C LEU A 256 -7.93 -3.17 -4.57
N GLY A 257 -7.62 -2.62 -3.40
CA GLY A 257 -7.69 -1.17 -3.14
C GLY A 257 -6.69 -0.31 -3.94
N SER A 258 -5.76 -0.93 -4.67
CA SER A 258 -4.97 -0.28 -5.73
C SER A 258 -5.80 0.01 -7.00
N GLY A 259 -6.94 -0.64 -7.18
CA GLY A 259 -7.72 -0.67 -8.42
C GLY A 259 -7.39 -1.84 -9.35
N LEU A 260 -6.37 -2.65 -9.02
CA LEU A 260 -6.11 -3.89 -9.77
C LEU A 260 -7.26 -4.89 -9.57
N VAL A 261 -7.68 -5.51 -10.67
CA VAL A 261 -8.67 -6.60 -10.67
C VAL A 261 -7.94 -7.92 -10.86
N ALA A 262 -8.20 -8.88 -9.98
CA ALA A 262 -7.67 -10.22 -10.05
C ALA A 262 -8.78 -11.25 -10.30
N HIS A 263 -8.54 -12.20 -11.20
CA HIS A 263 -9.48 -13.27 -11.55
C HIS A 263 -9.30 -14.46 -10.62
N ASP A 264 -10.35 -14.82 -9.88
CA ASP A 264 -10.32 -15.82 -8.81
C ASP A 264 -11.32 -16.96 -9.08
N GLY A 265 -10.87 -17.92 -9.89
CA GLY A 265 -11.64 -19.11 -10.23
C GLY A 265 -11.84 -20.10 -9.07
N SER A 266 -11.08 -19.96 -7.99
CA SER A 266 -11.02 -20.92 -6.87
C SER A 266 -11.63 -20.38 -5.56
N ARG A 267 -12.18 -19.15 -5.58
CA ARG A 267 -12.81 -18.45 -4.45
C ARG A 267 -11.86 -18.18 -3.27
N PHE A 268 -10.59 -17.88 -3.53
CA PHE A 268 -9.57 -17.59 -2.51
C PHE A 268 -9.78 -16.29 -1.72
N GLY A 269 -10.37 -15.25 -2.32
CA GLY A 269 -10.62 -13.97 -1.62
C GLY A 269 -11.73 -14.03 -0.54
N PRO A 270 -11.97 -12.92 0.19
CA PRO A 270 -12.68 -12.93 1.47
C PRO A 270 -14.12 -13.44 1.36
N ALA A 271 -14.60 -14.07 2.44
CA ALA A 271 -15.95 -14.61 2.55
C ALA A 271 -17.03 -13.50 2.63
N ALA A 272 -16.71 -12.38 3.29
CA ALA A 272 -17.58 -11.21 3.39
C ALA A 272 -16.73 -9.94 3.56
N GLY A 273 -17.26 -8.81 3.08
CA GLY A 273 -16.62 -7.50 3.22
C GLY A 273 -15.24 -7.41 2.55
N GLU A 274 -14.31 -6.75 3.24
CA GLU A 274 -12.95 -6.48 2.78
C GLU A 274 -11.94 -7.04 3.80
N ALA A 275 -10.83 -7.60 3.31
CA ALA A 275 -9.75 -8.12 4.15
C ALA A 275 -8.37 -7.72 3.60
N ARG A 276 -7.38 -7.55 4.50
CA ARG A 276 -5.97 -7.46 4.11
C ARG A 276 -5.46 -8.86 3.76
N MET A 277 -4.93 -9.05 2.56
CA MET A 277 -4.47 -10.33 2.05
C MET A 277 -3.17 -10.19 1.26
N VAL A 278 -2.35 -11.24 1.24
CA VAL A 278 -1.33 -11.47 0.22
C VAL A 278 -1.96 -12.31 -0.88
N ILE A 279 -2.00 -11.79 -2.10
CA ILE A 279 -2.48 -12.47 -3.31
C ILE A 279 -1.27 -12.88 -4.14
N ASN A 280 -1.14 -14.17 -4.43
CA ASN A 280 -0.12 -14.68 -5.35
C ASN A 280 -0.76 -15.10 -6.66
N GLY A 281 -0.10 -14.85 -7.78
CA GLY A 281 -0.66 -15.15 -9.10
C GLY A 281 0.28 -14.85 -10.26
N VAL A 282 -0.26 -14.87 -11.47
CA VAL A 282 0.43 -14.54 -12.72
C VAL A 282 -0.33 -13.47 -13.49
N PHE A 283 0.38 -12.61 -14.22
CA PHE A 283 -0.28 -11.70 -15.16
C PHE A 283 -0.93 -12.49 -16.31
N ASP A 284 -2.18 -12.18 -16.63
CA ASP A 284 -2.83 -12.64 -17.84
C ASP A 284 -2.47 -11.77 -19.06
N ARG A 285 -2.96 -12.15 -20.25
CA ARG A 285 -2.68 -11.47 -21.52
C ARG A 285 -3.23 -10.03 -21.59
N SER A 286 -4.15 -9.67 -20.71
CA SER A 286 -4.80 -8.37 -20.57
C SER A 286 -4.22 -7.53 -19.41
N ARG A 287 -3.14 -7.98 -18.76
CA ARG A 287 -2.57 -7.41 -17.52
C ARG A 287 -3.51 -7.49 -16.29
N GLY A 288 -4.56 -8.31 -16.35
CA GLY A 288 -5.24 -8.76 -15.13
C GLY A 288 -4.35 -9.74 -14.36
N LEU A 289 -4.71 -10.03 -13.10
CA LEU A 289 -3.98 -10.97 -12.25
C LEU A 289 -4.78 -12.26 -12.11
N GLN A 290 -4.32 -13.36 -12.71
CA GLN A 290 -4.89 -14.68 -12.42
C GLN A 290 -4.40 -15.14 -11.05
N VAL A 291 -5.31 -15.39 -10.12
CA VAL A 291 -4.97 -15.77 -8.73
C VAL A 291 -4.63 -17.26 -8.66
N ASP A 292 -3.46 -17.57 -8.11
CA ASP A 292 -3.01 -18.94 -7.79
C ASP A 292 -3.27 -19.28 -6.31
N SER A 293 -3.18 -18.30 -5.42
CA SER A 293 -3.50 -18.42 -3.99
C SER A 293 -3.74 -17.06 -3.34
N ALA A 294 -4.45 -17.06 -2.22
CA ALA A 294 -4.55 -15.90 -1.33
C ALA A 294 -4.40 -16.31 0.13
N GLN A 295 -3.78 -15.46 0.95
CA GLN A 295 -3.65 -15.64 2.38
C GLN A 295 -4.06 -14.37 3.13
N ALA A 296 -4.92 -14.49 4.13
CA ALA A 296 -5.30 -13.36 4.98
C ALA A 296 -4.14 -12.94 5.91
N VAL A 297 -3.99 -11.63 6.13
CA VAL A 297 -2.94 -11.03 6.97
C VAL A 297 -3.56 -10.47 8.25
N GLY A 298 -3.33 -11.14 9.38
CA GLY A 298 -3.93 -10.78 10.66
C GLY A 298 -3.23 -9.65 11.44
N GLN A 299 -1.91 -9.50 11.31
CA GLN A 299 -1.13 -8.55 12.10
C GLN A 299 -0.03 -7.91 11.25
N PHE A 300 0.13 -6.58 11.34
CA PHE A 300 1.06 -5.80 10.51
C PHE A 300 1.57 -4.52 11.22
N PRO A 301 2.68 -3.92 10.76
CA PRO A 301 3.14 -2.63 11.28
C PRO A 301 2.07 -1.54 11.09
N GLY A 302 1.67 -0.88 12.18
CA GLY A 302 0.62 0.15 12.16
C GLY A 302 -0.81 -0.37 12.41
N SER A 303 -1.04 -1.68 12.60
CA SER A 303 -2.32 -2.15 13.13
C SER A 303 -2.60 -1.48 14.48
N PRO A 304 -3.79 -0.90 14.74
CA PRO A 304 -4.20 -0.62 16.10
C PRO A 304 -4.20 -1.94 16.86
N ALA A 305 -3.56 -1.99 18.03
CA ALA A 305 -3.63 -3.17 18.87
C ALA A 305 -5.11 -3.42 19.22
N GLN A 306 -5.68 -4.49 18.69
CA GLN A 306 -6.88 -5.05 19.28
C GLN A 306 -6.50 -5.44 20.70
N SER A 307 -7.02 -4.70 21.70
CA SER A 307 -7.01 -5.16 23.08
C SER A 307 -7.49 -6.62 23.06
N PRO A 308 -6.77 -7.57 23.69
CA PRO A 308 -7.18 -8.96 23.69
C PRO A 308 -8.57 -9.05 24.29
N GLY A 309 -9.58 -9.20 23.41
CA GLY A 309 -10.97 -9.30 23.81
C GLY A 309 -11.09 -10.51 24.71
N ARG A 310 -11.67 -10.33 25.89
CA ARG A 310 -11.92 -11.40 26.85
C ARG A 310 -12.47 -12.62 26.12
N SER A 311 -11.66 -13.67 26.01
CA SER A 311 -12.14 -15.00 25.66
C SER A 311 -13.12 -15.41 26.75
N ALA A 312 -14.42 -15.35 26.46
CA ALA A 312 -15.44 -15.89 27.35
C ALA A 312 -15.21 -17.41 27.46
N PRO A 313 -15.01 -17.97 28.66
CA PRO A 313 -14.76 -19.39 28.80
C PRO A 313 -16.07 -20.18 28.66
N GLY A 314 -16.13 -21.08 27.68
CA GLY A 314 -17.06 -22.22 27.68
C GLY A 314 -18.09 -22.28 26.56
N ALA A 315 -17.77 -23.03 25.51
CA ALA A 315 -18.68 -23.99 24.89
C ALA A 315 -17.84 -25.06 24.15
N PRO A 316 -18.09 -26.38 24.29
CA PRO A 316 -17.26 -27.41 23.68
C PRO A 316 -17.50 -27.58 22.17
N GLY A 317 -16.47 -28.04 21.46
CA GLY A 317 -16.49 -28.22 20.01
C GLY A 317 -17.54 -29.20 19.51
N HIS A 318 -18.08 -28.94 18.33
CA HIS A 318 -18.94 -29.85 17.59
C HIS A 318 -18.21 -30.29 16.32
N ALA A 319 -17.76 -31.55 16.30
CA ALA A 319 -17.42 -32.25 15.07
C ALA A 319 -18.73 -32.78 14.42
N PRO A 320 -18.84 -32.85 13.09
CA PRO A 320 -20.02 -33.37 12.43
C PRO A 320 -19.98 -34.90 12.34
N GLY A 321 -20.95 -35.59 12.95
CA GLY A 321 -21.17 -37.02 12.71
C GLY A 321 -22.08 -37.71 13.73
N GLY A 322 -22.90 -38.65 13.25
CA GLY A 322 -23.46 -39.72 14.09
C GLY A 322 -24.92 -39.56 14.54
N SER A 323 -25.82 -39.99 13.67
CA SER A 323 -27.04 -40.77 13.93
C SER A 323 -27.36 -41.19 15.38
N ILE A 324 -28.62 -41.05 15.81
CA ILE A 324 -29.58 -42.15 16.14
C ILE A 324 -30.84 -41.57 16.81
N LEU A 325 -32.00 -42.12 16.45
CA LEU A 325 -33.31 -41.85 17.06
C LEU A 325 -33.39 -42.44 18.49
N HIS A 326 -34.08 -41.77 19.41
CA HIS A 326 -35.13 -42.35 20.29
C HIS A 326 -35.81 -41.23 21.14
N PRO A 327 -37.14 -41.24 21.32
CA PRO A 327 -37.84 -40.33 22.23
C PRO A 327 -38.26 -41.02 23.54
N GLN A 328 -38.21 -40.33 24.69
CA GLN A 328 -39.26 -40.41 25.74
C GLN A 328 -39.05 -39.48 26.96
N SER A 329 -40.17 -38.87 27.38
CA SER A 329 -40.62 -38.50 28.75
C SER A 329 -39.66 -37.94 29.82
N GLY A 330 -40.10 -36.87 30.51
CA GLY A 330 -39.69 -36.63 31.92
C GLY A 330 -39.72 -35.18 32.42
N ALA A 331 -40.90 -34.62 32.69
CA ALA A 331 -41.06 -33.61 33.76
C ALA A 331 -41.14 -34.34 35.12
N PRO A 332 -40.96 -33.71 36.32
CA PRO A 332 -41.24 -32.30 36.62
C PRO A 332 -40.32 -31.55 37.61
N SER A 333 -40.59 -30.25 37.77
CA SER A 333 -40.29 -29.36 38.92
C SER A 333 -40.95 -29.88 40.24
N PRO A 334 -40.80 -29.29 41.47
CA PRO A 334 -40.61 -27.85 41.74
C PRO A 334 -39.88 -27.41 43.07
N ALA A 335 -39.97 -26.10 43.32
CA ALA A 335 -40.10 -25.39 44.61
C ALA A 335 -38.85 -24.85 45.34
N GLY A 336 -38.98 -23.61 45.85
CA GLY A 336 -38.05 -22.99 46.81
C GLY A 336 -37.62 -21.54 46.47
N GLY A 337 -38.46 -20.53 46.80
CA GLY A 337 -38.00 -19.13 46.97
C GLY A 337 -37.97 -18.77 48.47
N PRO A 338 -38.10 -17.48 48.87
CA PRO A 338 -37.60 -16.25 48.26
C PRO A 338 -36.80 -15.39 49.29
N GLY A 339 -36.12 -14.31 48.85
CA GLY A 339 -35.45 -13.37 49.78
C GLY A 339 -35.09 -12.04 49.11
N ALA A 340 -35.52 -10.92 49.70
CA ALA A 340 -35.48 -9.57 49.11
C ALA A 340 -34.39 -8.66 49.78
N PRO A 341 -34.17 -7.42 49.31
CA PRO A 341 -32.84 -6.78 49.35
C PRO A 341 -32.64 -5.72 50.46
N GLY A 342 -31.37 -5.33 50.67
CA GLY A 342 -30.96 -4.19 51.50
C GLY A 342 -29.93 -3.29 50.80
N ALA A 343 -30.13 -1.97 50.90
CA ALA A 343 -29.31 -0.91 50.32
C ALA A 343 -28.63 -0.06 51.44
N PRO A 344 -27.72 0.89 51.13
CA PRO A 344 -26.52 1.11 51.96
C PRO A 344 -26.59 2.24 53.00
N GLY A 345 -25.69 2.16 53.99
CA GLY A 345 -25.41 3.22 54.98
C GLY A 345 -24.18 4.08 54.61
N THR A 346 -24.08 5.25 55.26
CA THR A 346 -23.18 6.37 54.93
C THR A 346 -21.98 6.52 55.88
N GLY A 347 -20.95 7.31 55.49
CA GLY A 347 -19.84 7.74 56.36
C GLY A 347 -18.78 8.56 55.62
N SER A 348 -18.26 9.64 56.22
CA SER A 348 -17.50 10.70 55.51
C SER A 348 -16.16 11.08 56.16
N ALA A 349 -15.12 11.25 55.31
CA ALA A 349 -13.94 12.15 55.45
C ALA A 349 -12.96 11.96 56.66
N PRO A 350 -11.79 12.65 56.72
CA PRO A 350 -10.88 13.18 55.68
C PRO A 350 -9.43 12.60 55.79
N GLY A 351 -8.49 13.02 54.92
CA GLY A 351 -7.09 12.51 54.88
C GLY A 351 -6.04 13.34 55.64
N PRO A 352 -4.73 13.04 55.47
CA PRO A 352 -3.72 14.11 55.34
C PRO A 352 -2.62 13.87 54.27
N THR A 353 -1.72 14.87 54.15
CA THR A 353 -0.70 15.12 53.10
C THR A 353 0.69 14.46 53.34
N PRO A 354 1.65 14.52 52.37
CA PRO A 354 2.85 13.67 52.35
C PRO A 354 4.22 14.34 52.64
N GLY A 355 5.23 13.52 52.94
CA GLY A 355 6.69 13.83 52.94
C GLY A 355 7.48 12.99 53.96
N PRO A 356 8.84 13.01 54.01
CA PRO A 356 9.84 13.46 53.03
C PRO A 356 10.90 12.36 52.69
N ALA A 357 12.01 12.71 52.03
CA ALA A 357 13.06 11.78 51.53
C ALA A 357 14.25 11.55 52.51
N PRO A 358 15.07 10.48 52.29
CA PRO A 358 16.38 10.29 52.94
C PRO A 358 17.60 10.50 52.01
N SER A 359 18.81 10.60 52.58
CA SER A 359 20.03 11.07 51.89
C SER A 359 21.34 10.37 52.34
N GLY A 360 22.33 10.27 51.43
CA GLY A 360 23.77 9.99 51.67
C GLY A 360 24.19 8.51 51.83
N PRO A 361 25.50 8.15 51.76
CA PRO A 361 26.73 8.92 51.46
C PRO A 361 27.37 8.53 50.08
N GLY A 362 28.58 8.95 49.63
CA GLY A 362 29.48 10.04 50.07
C GLY A 362 31.00 9.78 49.87
N MET A 363 31.70 10.64 49.09
CA MET A 363 33.18 10.85 48.99
C MET A 363 34.09 9.76 48.37
N PRO A 364 35.36 10.07 47.92
CA PRO A 364 36.15 11.31 48.08
C PRO A 364 36.65 11.99 46.77
N SER A 365 37.43 13.08 46.90
CA SER A 365 37.85 14.02 45.82
C SER A 365 39.35 14.41 45.86
N GLY A 366 39.88 14.89 44.71
CA GLY A 366 41.07 15.77 44.59
C GLY A 366 42.32 15.14 43.94
N PRO A 367 43.34 15.92 43.48
CA PRO A 367 43.46 17.38 43.24
C PRO A 367 43.39 17.72 41.71
N GLY A 368 43.73 18.90 41.15
CA GLY A 368 43.99 20.26 41.66
C GLY A 368 45.10 21.03 40.89
N GLY A 369 44.82 22.24 40.37
CA GLY A 369 45.75 23.15 39.64
C GLY A 369 45.09 23.80 38.40
N MET A 370 44.74 25.09 38.36
CA MET A 370 45.54 26.34 38.26
C MET A 370 46.09 26.66 36.85
N GLY A 371 45.72 27.85 36.32
CA GLY A 371 46.58 28.66 35.44
C GLY A 371 46.19 28.85 33.95
N SER A 372 45.65 30.02 33.62
CA SER A 372 45.90 30.73 32.33
C SER A 372 47.29 31.41 32.40
N PRO A 373 47.96 31.93 31.32
CA PRO A 373 47.38 32.52 30.10
C PRO A 373 48.20 32.40 28.77
N GLY A 374 47.74 33.08 27.71
CA GLY A 374 48.61 33.65 26.66
C GLY A 374 48.92 32.79 25.43
N GLY A 375 48.91 33.42 24.25
CA GLY A 375 49.39 32.82 22.99
C GLY A 375 50.89 33.09 22.73
N PRO A 376 51.42 32.64 21.59
CA PRO A 376 51.99 33.62 20.66
C PRO A 376 51.68 33.37 19.16
N MET A 377 52.02 34.36 18.33
CA MET A 377 51.85 34.37 16.87
C MET A 377 53.05 33.81 16.09
N GLY A 378 52.79 33.37 14.85
CA GLY A 378 53.69 33.44 13.68
C GLY A 378 54.51 32.18 13.36
N PRO A 379 55.25 32.13 12.23
CA PRO A 379 55.20 32.93 10.99
C PRO A 379 54.59 32.07 9.82
N GLY A 380 54.47 32.45 8.53
CA GLY A 380 54.95 33.56 7.70
C GLY A 380 55.69 33.02 6.44
N GLY A 381 55.22 33.38 5.23
CA GLY A 381 55.84 33.04 3.92
C GLY A 381 55.16 31.88 3.16
N GLY A 382 55.03 31.88 1.82
CA GLY A 382 55.34 32.87 0.77
C GLY A 382 54.28 32.79 -0.37
N MET A 383 53.95 33.88 -1.07
CA MET A 383 54.62 34.42 -2.28
C MET A 383 54.64 33.47 -3.51
N GLY A 384 53.98 33.92 -4.58
CA GLY A 384 53.91 33.29 -5.91
C GLY A 384 52.51 33.42 -6.53
N GLY A 385 52.23 34.24 -7.53
CA GLY A 385 53.09 35.20 -8.25
C GLY A 385 52.95 35.07 -9.78
N GLY A 386 52.00 35.80 -10.37
CA GLY A 386 51.78 35.88 -11.83
C GLY A 386 51.02 34.68 -12.43
N GLY A 387 50.27 34.82 -13.54
CA GLY A 387 49.99 36.03 -14.32
C GLY A 387 49.76 35.70 -15.80
N PHE A 388 48.89 36.47 -16.47
CA PHE A 388 48.56 36.41 -17.91
C PHE A 388 47.86 35.12 -18.39
N GLY A 389 46.90 35.14 -19.33
CA GLY A 389 46.24 36.27 -20.00
C GLY A 389 45.71 35.87 -21.38
N GLY A 390 44.62 36.49 -21.85
CA GLY A 390 44.27 36.53 -23.28
C GLY A 390 42.85 36.07 -23.65
N PRO A 391 42.28 36.53 -24.78
CA PRO A 391 40.83 36.62 -24.96
C PRO A 391 40.27 36.01 -26.27
N GLY A 392 38.94 36.03 -26.39
CA GLY A 392 38.19 35.71 -27.63
C GLY A 392 37.01 34.78 -27.33
N GLY A 393 35.80 34.96 -27.87
CA GLY A 393 35.39 35.83 -28.99
C GLY A 393 34.60 34.98 -29.98
N GLY A 394 33.28 35.14 -30.05
CA GLY A 394 32.43 34.23 -30.83
C GLY A 394 30.98 34.69 -30.95
N MET A 395 30.73 35.71 -31.77
CA MET A 395 29.39 36.04 -32.27
C MET A 395 29.05 35.19 -33.50
N GLY A 396 27.79 34.78 -33.61
CA GLY A 396 27.19 34.13 -34.77
C GLY A 396 25.89 33.42 -34.35
N GLY A 397 24.69 33.78 -34.79
CA GLY A 397 24.31 34.72 -35.85
C GLY A 397 23.96 33.97 -37.14
N GLY A 398 22.72 33.48 -37.26
CA GLY A 398 22.28 32.77 -38.46
C GLY A 398 20.80 32.36 -38.40
N ARG A 399 19.97 33.00 -39.22
CA ARG A 399 18.56 32.60 -39.46
C ARG A 399 18.52 31.50 -40.52
N ARG A 400 17.63 30.52 -40.36
CA ARG A 400 16.53 30.20 -41.31
C ARG A 400 15.59 29.18 -40.72
#